data_AF-A0A483CTP3-F1
#
_entry.id   AF-A0A483CTP3-F1
#
_cell.length_a   1.000
_cell.length_b   1.000
_cell.length_c   1.000
_cell.angle_alpha   90.00
_cell.angle_beta   90.00
_cell.angle_gamma   90.00
#
_symmetry.space_group_name_H-M   'P 1'
#
loop_
_entity.id
_entity.type
_entity.pdbx_description
1 polymer ?
#
loop_
_entity_poly.entity_id
_entity_poly.type
_entity_poly.pdbx_seq_one_letter_code
_entity_poly.pdbx_strand_id
1 'polypeptide(L)' 'MILPSKHISEEQSLLGVGAVLLYCLEQPQTVTSLWDKVRDDPSVGTYERFVLALDLLHITGVINLSQGMIQREAS' A
#
# COMPACT_ATOMS: atom_id res chain seq x y z
N MET A 1 -9.35 -0.53 -9.18
CA MET A 1 -10.31 0.55 -8.80
C MET A 1 -9.97 1.02 -7.40
N ILE A 2 -10.16 2.31 -7.10
CA ILE A 2 -9.81 2.86 -5.78
C ILE A 2 -10.70 2.26 -4.69
N LEU A 3 -12.02 2.37 -4.87
CA LEU A 3 -13.03 1.83 -3.96
C LEU A 3 -13.54 0.45 -4.43
N PRO A 4 -14.06 -0.38 -3.50
CA PRO A 4 -14.82 -1.57 -3.86
C PRO A 4 -16.06 -1.22 -4.69
N SER A 5 -16.55 -2.20 -5.44
CA SER A 5 -17.77 -2.07 -6.25
C SER A 5 -18.47 -3.43 -6.38
N LYS A 6 -19.64 -3.48 -7.03
CA LYS A 6 -20.35 -4.76 -7.29
C LYS A 6 -19.50 -5.84 -7.99
N HIS A 7 -18.45 -5.43 -8.71
CA HIS A 7 -17.58 -6.31 -9.50
C HIS A 7 -16.16 -6.42 -8.94
N ILE A 8 -15.85 -5.71 -7.85
CA ILE A 8 -14.50 -5.64 -7.27
C ILE A 8 -14.64 -5.71 -5.76
N SER A 9 -14.11 -6.79 -5.18
CA SER A 9 -14.13 -6.99 -3.73
C SER A 9 -13.29 -5.93 -3.00
N GLU A 10 -13.53 -5.80 -1.70
CA GLU A 10 -12.76 -4.89 -0.82
C GLU A 10 -11.26 -5.17 -0.89
N GLU A 11 -10.88 -6.44 -0.78
CA GLU A 11 -9.48 -6.91 -0.89
C GLU A 11 -8.85 -6.56 -2.25
N GLN A 12 -9.64 -6.52 -3.32
CA GLN A 12 -9.15 -6.21 -4.67
C GLN A 12 -9.14 -4.71 -5.00
N SER A 13 -9.77 -3.88 -4.17
CA SER A 13 -9.72 -2.42 -4.29
C SER A 13 -8.36 -1.87 -3.86
N LEU A 14 -7.93 -0.72 -4.40
CA LEU A 14 -6.67 -0.11 -3.96
C LEU A 14 -6.74 0.34 -2.50
N LEU A 15 -7.93 0.61 -1.97
CA LEU A 15 -8.11 0.90 -0.55
C LEU A 15 -7.82 -0.33 0.32
N GLY A 16 -8.30 -1.51 -0.09
CA GLY A 16 -7.97 -2.78 0.56
C GLY A 16 -6.49 -3.11 0.48
N VAL A 17 -5.88 -2.95 -0.70
CA VAL A 17 -4.42 -3.09 -0.87
C VAL A 17 -3.66 -2.13 0.04
N GLY A 18 -4.08 -0.86 0.10
CA GLY A 18 -3.49 0.14 0.99
C GLY A 18 -3.55 -0.26 2.46
N ALA A 19 -4.65 -0.89 2.91
CA ALA A 19 -4.77 -1.41 4.26
C ALA A 19 -3.73 -2.53 4.54
N VAL A 20 -3.52 -3.44 3.59
CA VAL A 20 -2.47 -4.49 3.70
C VAL A 20 -1.08 -3.86 3.75
N LEU A 21 -0.78 -2.87 2.89
CA LEU A 21 0.51 -2.18 2.91
C LEU A 21 0.76 -1.48 4.25
N LEU A 22 -0.26 -0.77 4.77
CA LEU A 22 -0.15 -0.13 6.07
C LEU A 22 0.09 -1.17 7.15
N TYR A 23 -0.68 -2.26 7.19
CA TYR A 23 -0.49 -3.34 8.16
C TYR A 23 0.96 -3.84 8.19
N CYS A 24 1.59 -4.04 7.03
CA CYS A 24 3.00 -4.46 6.93
C CYS A 24 4.03 -3.33 7.16
N LEU A 25 3.59 -2.07 7.14
CA LEU A 25 4.37 -0.86 7.42
C LEU A 25 4.33 -0.49 8.91
N GLU A 26 4.80 -1.39 9.78
CA GLU A 26 4.86 -1.17 11.23
C GLU A 26 5.99 -0.21 11.65
N GLN A 27 7.06 -0.17 10.85
CA GLN A 27 8.23 0.69 11.06
C GLN A 27 8.71 1.25 9.72
N PRO A 28 9.43 2.38 9.71
CA PRO A 28 10.05 2.91 8.49
C PRO A 28 10.88 1.83 7.79
N GLN A 29 10.68 1.65 6.49
CA GLN A 29 11.39 0.64 5.70
C GLN A 29 11.50 1.06 4.24
N THR A 30 12.42 0.44 3.49
CA THR A 30 12.57 0.74 2.06
C THR A 30 11.37 0.23 1.26
N VAL A 31 11.16 0.82 0.08
CA VAL A 31 10.15 0.35 -0.89
C VAL A 31 10.33 -1.13 -1.20
N THR A 32 11.57 -1.57 -1.44
CA THR A 32 11.90 -2.97 -1.71
C THR A 32 11.56 -3.88 -0.54
N SER A 33 11.90 -3.48 0.68
CA SER A 33 11.60 -4.31 1.86
C SER A 33 10.10 -4.44 2.09
N LEU A 34 9.31 -3.40 1.84
CA LEU A 34 7.86 -3.48 1.93
C LEU A 34 7.30 -4.36 0.82
N TRP A 35 7.78 -4.21 -0.43
CA TRP A 35 7.37 -5.05 -1.55
C TRP A 35 7.63 -6.53 -1.28
N ASP A 36 8.82 -6.89 -0.80
CA ASP A 36 9.17 -8.28 -0.51
C ASP A 36 8.27 -8.92 0.56
N LYS A 37 7.70 -8.13 1.47
CA LYS A 37 6.73 -8.62 2.48
C LYS A 37 5.35 -8.89 1.93
N VAL A 38 4.93 -8.17 0.88
CA VAL A 38 3.53 -8.12 0.44
C VAL A 38 3.31 -8.71 -0.96
N ARG A 39 4.38 -9.00 -1.70
CA ARG A 39 4.33 -9.49 -3.09
C ARG A 39 3.60 -10.81 -3.29
N ASP A 40 3.56 -11.66 -2.26
CA ASP A 40 2.88 -12.95 -2.29
C ASP A 40 1.44 -12.85 -1.74
N ASP A 41 1.02 -11.67 -1.28
CA ASP A 41 -0.35 -11.43 -0.86
C ASP A 41 -1.26 -11.28 -2.10
N PRO A 42 -2.30 -12.14 -2.24
CA PRO A 42 -3.17 -12.14 -3.42
C PRO A 42 -3.99 -10.85 -3.57
N SER A 43 -4.18 -10.07 -2.50
CA SER A 43 -4.86 -8.76 -2.56
C SER A 43 -3.99 -7.73 -3.31
N VAL A 44 -2.67 -7.76 -3.10
CA VAL A 44 -1.71 -6.86 -3.74
C VAL A 44 -1.53 -7.26 -5.20
N GLY A 45 -1.21 -8.52 -5.45
CA GLY A 45 -1.20 -9.14 -6.78
C GLY A 45 -0.01 -8.76 -7.69
N THR A 46 0.22 -7.47 -7.96
CA THR A 46 1.29 -7.02 -8.88
C THR A 46 2.06 -5.81 -8.34
N TYR A 47 3.26 -5.58 -8.88
CA TYR A 47 4.07 -4.43 -8.50
C TYR A 47 3.39 -3.11 -8.88
N GLU A 48 2.66 -3.05 -9.99
CA GLU A 48 1.90 -1.87 -10.39
C GLU A 48 0.79 -1.56 -9.37
N ARG A 49 0.07 -2.57 -8.88
CA ARG A 49 -0.96 -2.39 -7.84
C ARG A 49 -0.36 -1.93 -6.52
N PHE A 50 0.81 -2.45 -6.17
CA PHE A 50 1.59 -2.00 -5.02
C PHE A 50 1.94 -0.51 -5.13
N VAL A 51 2.51 -0.07 -6.25
CA VAL A 51 2.86 1.34 -6.49
C VAL A 51 1.61 2.22 -6.46
N LEU A 52 0.52 1.82 -7.11
CA LEU A 52 -0.72 2.60 -7.11
C LEU A 52 -1.33 2.76 -5.72
N ALA A 53 -1.19 1.76 -4.85
CA ALA A 53 -1.62 1.86 -3.47
C ALA A 53 -0.71 2.80 -2.66
N LEU A 54 0.61 2.77 -2.88
CA LEU A 54 1.53 3.73 -2.29
C LEU A 54 1.22 5.17 -2.73
N ASP A 55 0.96 5.39 -4.02
CA ASP A 55 0.59 6.70 -4.56
C ASP A 55 -0.69 7.22 -3.90
N LEU A 56 -1.72 6.36 -3.79
CA LEU A 56 -2.96 6.69 -3.11
C LEU A 56 -2.69 7.12 -1.65
N LEU A 57 -1.98 6.28 -0.89
CA LEU A 57 -1.67 6.54 0.52
C LEU A 57 -0.86 7.84 0.67
N HIS A 58 0.10 8.08 -0.21
CA HIS A 58 0.94 9.28 -0.17
C HIS A 58 0.16 10.55 -0.50
N ILE A 59 -0.65 10.55 -1.57
CA ILE A 59 -1.48 11.69 -1.95
C ILE A 59 -2.50 12.03 -0.86
N THR A 60 -3.00 11.02 -0.14
CA THR A 60 -3.90 11.22 1.01
C THR A 60 -3.19 11.62 2.31
N GLY A 61 -1.85 11.73 2.31
CA GLY A 61 -1.07 12.13 3.48
C GLY A 61 -0.99 11.06 4.58
N VAL A 62 -1.22 9.79 4.25
CA VAL A 62 -1.15 8.68 5.22
C VAL A 62 0.28 8.16 5.37
N ILE A 63 1.09 8.27 4.31
CA ILE A 63 2.51 7.89 4.31
C ILE A 63 3.36 8.95 3.64
N ASN A 64 4.65 8.97 3.98
CA ASN A 64 5.65 9.73 3.26
C ASN A 64 6.87 8.87 2.90
N LEU A 65 7.63 9.36 1.92
CA LEU A 65 8.92 8.81 1.54
C LEU A 65 9.99 9.82 1.96
N SER A 66 10.79 9.47 2.96
CA SER A 66 11.87 10.31 3.48
C SER A 66 13.15 9.50 3.56
N GLN A 67 14.25 10.05 3.01
CA GLN A 67 15.56 9.40 3.02
C GLN A 67 15.55 7.95 2.47
N GLY A 68 14.71 7.67 1.46
CA GLY A 68 14.58 6.34 0.86
C GLY A 68 13.73 5.34 1.66
N MET A 69 13.12 5.79 2.76
CA MET A 69 12.27 4.98 3.64
C MET A 69 10.83 5.46 3.55
N ILE A 70 9.91 4.52 3.34
CA ILE A 70 8.47 4.74 3.50
C ILE A 70 8.19 4.68 5.00
N GLN A 71 7.43 5.63 5.52
CA GLN A 71 6.94 5.64 6.90
C GLN A 71 5.52 6.19 6.95
N ARG A 72 4.78 5.84 8.01
CA ARG A 72 3.46 6.40 8.27
C ARG A 72 3.61 7.85 8.74
N GLU A 73 2.73 8.72 8.26
CA GLU A 73 2.62 10.07 8.82
C GLU A 73 2.02 9.99 10.22
N ALA A 74 2.65 10.64 11.19
CA ALA A 74 2.12 10.71 12.55
C ALA A 74 0.94 11.69 12.55
N SER A 75 -0.26 11.17 12.82
CA SER A 75 -1.47 11.99 13.04
C SER A 75 -1.41 12.74 14.36
#